data_AF-A0A7C9G6S1-F1
#
_entry.id   AF-A0A7C9G6S1-F1
#
_cell.length_a   1.000
_cell.length_b   1.000
_cell.length_c   1.000
_cell.angle_alpha   90.00
_cell.angle_beta   90.00
_cell.angle_gamma   90.00
#
_symmetry.space_group_name_H-M   'P 1'
#
loop_
_entity.id
_entity.type
_entity.pdbx_description
1 polymer ?
#
loop_
_entity_poly.entity_id
_entity_poly.type
_entity_poly.pdbx_seq_one_letter_code
_entity_poly.pdbx_strand_id
1 'polypeptide(L)'
;MSVEIERKFLVNSDAFIGQASEQTRIVQAYLNSDKQRTVRVRVRGEQGFLTIKGKSNQSGLSRYEWEKEIPLSEAEQLLALCEPGAIDKVRYLVPVAHHVFEVDVFAGDNLGLIIAEVELSSEQESFAKPDWLGQEVTG
;
A
#
# COMPACT_ATOMS: atom_id res chain seq x y z
N MET A 1 15.18 9.93 -14.22
CA MET A 1 13.95 9.73 -13.42
C MET A 1 13.77 8.22 -13.28
N SER A 2 13.59 7.72 -12.07
CA SER A 2 13.36 6.30 -11.83
C SER A 2 11.88 5.99 -12.06
N VAL A 3 11.61 5.05 -12.95
CA VAL A 3 10.31 4.38 -13.00
C VAL A 3 10.32 3.36 -11.87
N GLU A 4 9.28 3.37 -11.04
CA GLU A 4 9.09 2.35 -10.02
C GLU A 4 8.65 1.05 -10.71
N ILE A 5 9.35 -0.05 -10.40
CA ILE A 5 9.09 -1.36 -10.99
C ILE A 5 8.74 -2.29 -9.85
N GLU A 6 7.51 -2.81 -9.85
CA GLU A 6 7.00 -3.68 -8.81
C GLU A 6 6.30 -4.90 -9.42
N ARG A 7 6.26 -6.01 -8.69
CA ARG A 7 5.48 -7.20 -9.05
C ARG A 7 4.57 -7.60 -7.91
N LYS A 8 3.34 -8.01 -8.24
CA LYS A 8 2.26 -8.31 -7.28
C LYS A 8 1.85 -9.77 -7.37
N PHE A 9 1.58 -10.38 -6.24
CA PHE A 9 1.23 -11.80 -6.14
C PHE A 9 0.07 -12.00 -5.16
N LEU A 10 -0.79 -12.97 -5.46
CA LEU A 10 -1.63 -13.59 -4.45
C LEU A 10 -0.75 -14.37 -3.47
N VAL A 11 -1.24 -14.57 -2.24
CA VAL A 11 -0.54 -15.34 -1.21
C VAL A 11 -1.33 -16.60 -0.89
N ASN A 12 -0.65 -17.74 -0.86
CA ASN A 12 -1.26 -19.06 -0.76
C ASN A 12 -1.28 -19.64 0.67
N SER A 13 -0.53 -19.05 1.61
CA SER A 13 -0.49 -19.48 3.01
C SER A 13 -0.08 -18.34 3.95
N ASP A 14 -0.33 -18.52 5.25
CA ASP A 14 0.02 -17.57 6.32
C ASP A 14 1.45 -17.76 6.85
N ALA A 15 2.26 -18.63 6.24
CA ALA A 15 3.62 -18.93 6.68
C ALA A 15 4.55 -17.70 6.72
N PHE A 16 4.23 -16.66 5.92
CA PHE A 16 4.95 -15.40 5.91
C PHE A 16 4.88 -14.65 7.24
N ILE A 17 3.83 -14.85 8.06
CA ILE A 17 3.66 -14.15 9.34
C ILE A 17 4.82 -14.45 10.29
N GLY A 18 5.26 -15.71 10.35
CA GLY A 18 6.41 -16.12 11.16
C GLY A 18 7.76 -15.70 10.59
N GLN A 19 7.79 -15.20 9.36
CA GLN A 19 8.99 -14.72 8.65
C GLN A 19 9.07 -13.19 8.60
N ALA A 20 8.01 -12.50 9.03
CA ALA A 20 7.94 -11.04 8.97
C ALA A 20 8.87 -10.41 10.01
N SER A 21 9.60 -9.38 9.60
CA SER A 21 10.42 -8.57 10.49
C SER A 21 9.62 -7.45 11.16
N GLU A 22 8.55 -7.00 10.52
CA GLU A 22 7.68 -5.94 11.01
C GLU A 22 6.25 -6.18 10.53
N GLN A 23 5.27 -5.71 11.31
CA GLN A 23 3.91 -5.52 10.84
C GLN A 23 3.41 -4.12 11.20
N THR A 24 2.64 -3.51 10.30
CA THR A 24 2.03 -2.20 10.52
C THR A 24 0.60 -2.20 9.99
N ARG A 25 -0.37 -1.81 10.83
CA ARG A 25 -1.74 -1.56 10.38
C ARG A 25 -1.80 -0.27 9.56
N ILE A 26 -2.48 -0.32 8.43
CA ILE A 26 -2.66 0.83 7.54
C ILE A 26 -4.16 0.95 7.23
N VAL A 27 -4.72 2.12 7.52
CA VAL A 27 -6.09 2.48 7.12
C VAL A 27 -6.00 3.71 6.24
N GLN A 28 -6.64 3.69 5.07
CA GLN A 28 -6.67 4.86 4.20
C GLN A 28 -8.01 4.98 3.49
N ALA A 29 -8.45 6.21 3.30
CA ALA A 29 -9.66 6.53 2.54
C ALA A 29 -9.56 7.93 1.94
N TYR A 30 -10.45 8.25 1.02
CA TYR A 30 -10.46 9.53 0.33
C TYR A 30 -11.56 10.44 0.91
N LEU A 31 -11.19 11.62 1.39
CA LEU A 31 -12.15 12.70 1.63
C LEU A 31 -12.68 13.26 0.30
N ASN A 32 -11.86 13.18 -0.75
CA ASN A 32 -12.24 13.51 -2.10
C ASN A 32 -11.45 12.66 -3.11
N SER A 33 -12.13 11.95 -4.00
CA SER A 33 -11.49 11.13 -5.05
C SER A 33 -11.44 11.79 -6.44
N ASP A 34 -11.85 13.07 -6.57
CA ASP A 34 -11.78 13.79 -7.85
C ASP A 34 -10.32 13.85 -8.32
N LYS A 35 -10.06 13.38 -9.55
CA LYS A 35 -8.72 13.34 -10.16
C LYS A 35 -8.07 14.72 -10.28
N GLN A 36 -8.83 15.81 -10.19
CA GLN A 36 -8.28 17.16 -10.18
C GLN A 36 -7.69 17.56 -8.82
N ARG A 37 -8.19 16.97 -7.72
CA ARG A 37 -7.92 17.38 -6.33
C ARG A 37 -8.19 16.24 -5.34
N THR A 38 -7.44 15.16 -5.48
CA THR A 38 -7.61 14.00 -4.61
C THR A 38 -7.11 14.34 -3.19
N VAL A 39 -7.93 14.08 -2.17
CA VAL A 39 -7.58 14.25 -0.76
C VAL A 39 -7.68 12.90 -0.08
N ARG A 40 -6.53 12.37 0.35
CA ARG A 40 -6.43 11.07 1.03
C ARG A 40 -6.05 11.27 2.49
N VAL A 41 -6.78 10.60 3.37
CA VAL A 41 -6.41 10.44 4.77
C VAL A 41 -5.84 9.04 4.93
N ARG A 42 -4.71 8.92 5.63
CA ARG A 42 -4.07 7.63 5.92
C ARG A 42 -3.60 7.58 7.36
N VAL A 43 -3.89 6.49 8.04
CA VAL A 43 -3.26 6.07 9.29
C VAL A 43 -2.27 4.95 8.95
N ARG A 44 -1.04 5.05 9.46
CA ARG A 44 -0.01 4.00 9.40
C ARG A 44 0.54 3.80 10.81
N GLY A 45 0.21 2.66 11.42
CA GLY A 45 0.52 2.40 12.81
C GLY A 45 -0.09 3.48 13.70
N GLU A 46 0.76 4.25 14.37
CA GLU A 46 0.36 5.33 15.28
C GLU A 46 0.45 6.73 14.64
N GLN A 47 0.71 6.82 13.33
CA GLN A 47 0.89 8.09 12.62
C GLN A 47 -0.26 8.36 11.65
N GLY A 48 -0.74 9.61 11.64
CA GLY A 48 -1.75 10.11 10.71
C GLY A 48 -1.15 10.95 9.59
N PHE A 49 -1.73 10.89 8.40
CA PHE A 49 -1.27 11.63 7.22
C PHE A 49 -2.47 12.18 6.45
N LEU A 50 -2.32 13.41 5.96
CA LEU A 50 -3.20 14.01 4.97
C LEU A 50 -2.40 14.28 3.69
N THR A 51 -2.82 13.67 2.58
CA THR A 51 -2.21 13.87 1.26
C THR A 51 -3.19 14.57 0.32
N ILE A 52 -2.75 15.63 -0.35
CA ILE A 52 -3.51 16.33 -1.40
C ILE A 52 -2.74 16.19 -2.71
N LYS A 53 -3.42 15.67 -3.74
CA LYS A 53 -2.85 15.39 -5.06
C LYS A 53 -3.62 16.16 -6.13
N GLY A 54 -2.91 16.91 -6.96
CA GLY A 54 -3.46 17.54 -8.15
C GLY A 54 -3.57 16.54 -9.32
N LYS A 55 -4.17 17.01 -10.42
CA LYS A 55 -4.21 16.25 -11.68
C LYS A 55 -2.81 15.89 -12.14
N SER A 56 -2.62 14.64 -12.59
CA SER A 56 -1.42 14.28 -13.35
C SER A 56 -1.31 15.11 -14.64
N ASN A 57 -0.08 15.39 -15.04
CA ASN A 57 0.23 16.00 -16.34
C ASN A 57 -0.22 15.09 -17.50
N GLN A 58 -0.14 15.59 -18.73
CA GLN A 58 -0.60 14.86 -19.92
C GLN A 58 0.11 13.51 -20.12
N SER A 59 1.38 13.39 -19.71
CA SER A 59 2.12 12.12 -19.78
C SER A 59 1.82 11.17 -18.63
N GLY A 60 1.09 11.60 -17.59
CA GLY A 60 0.84 10.83 -16.37
C GLY A 60 2.05 10.75 -15.43
N LEU A 61 3.21 11.28 -15.83
CA LEU A 61 4.50 11.07 -15.16
C LEU A 61 4.75 11.99 -13.96
N SER A 62 4.00 13.08 -13.82
CA SER A 62 4.12 13.95 -12.65
C SER A 62 2.80 14.60 -12.26
N ARG A 63 2.66 14.92 -10.97
CA ARG A 63 1.53 15.67 -10.41
C ARG A 63 2.00 16.52 -9.23
N TYR A 64 1.24 17.55 -8.90
CA TYR A 64 1.40 18.22 -7.61
C TYR A 64 0.98 17.25 -6.49
N GLU A 65 1.81 17.12 -5.47
CA GLU A 65 1.53 16.29 -4.31
C GLU A 65 2.03 17.03 -3.07
N TRP A 66 1.14 17.21 -2.09
CA TRP A 66 1.45 17.75 -0.78
C TRP A 66 1.03 16.73 0.27
N GLU A 67 1.93 16.41 1.18
CA GLU A 67 1.66 15.50 2.29
C GLU A 67 2.07 16.16 3.59
N LYS A 68 1.26 15.95 4.63
CA LYS A 68 1.58 16.38 5.98
C LYS A 68 1.17 15.32 6.99
N GLU A 69 2.06 15.07 7.93
CA GLU A 69 1.75 14.31 9.14
C GLU A 69 0.80 15.13 10.02
N ILE A 70 -0.25 14.48 10.51
CA ILE A 70 -1.27 15.02 11.41
C ILE A 70 -1.41 14.10 12.62
N PRO A 71 -1.88 14.59 13.77
CA PRO A 71 -2.15 13.75 14.93
C PRO A 71 -3.05 12.55 14.57
N LEU A 72 -2.76 11.38 15.14
CA LEU A 72 -3.52 10.16 14.90
C LEU A 72 -5.03 10.35 15.11
N SER A 73 -5.40 11.00 16.22
CA SER A 73 -6.79 11.27 16.56
C SER A 73 -7.51 12.14 15.53
N GLU A 74 -6.82 13.09 14.89
CA GLU A 74 -7.38 13.90 13.81
C GLU A 74 -7.57 13.06 12.54
N ALA A 75 -6.60 12.21 12.20
CA ALA A 75 -6.72 11.30 11.06
C ALA A 75 -7.89 10.32 11.24
N GLU A 76 -8.08 9.75 12.42
CA GLU A 76 -9.19 8.85 12.74
C GLU A 76 -10.56 9.55 12.61
N GLN A 77 -10.67 10.79 13.10
CA GLN A 77 -11.89 11.59 12.94
C GLN A 77 -12.18 11.90 11.47
N LEU A 78 -11.15 12.23 10.69
CA LEU A 78 -11.31 12.52 9.26
C LEU A 78 -11.65 11.26 8.45
N LEU A 79 -11.12 10.08 8.80
CA LEU A 79 -11.45 8.81 8.16
C LEU A 79 -12.96 8.51 8.22
N ALA A 80 -13.63 8.88 9.30
CA ALA A 80 -15.08 8.69 9.45
C ALA A 80 -15.92 9.56 8.48
N LEU A 81 -15.32 10.58 7.86
CA LEU A 81 -15.95 11.49 6.90
C LEU A 81 -15.62 11.13 5.44
N CYS A 82 -14.74 10.16 5.22
CA CYS A 82 -14.30 9.79 3.88
C CYS A 82 -15.42 9.14 3.06
N GLU A 83 -15.24 9.20 1.75
CA GLU A 83 -16.03 8.44 0.77
C GLU A 83 -15.94 6.93 1.05
N PRO A 84 -16.96 6.13 0.65
CA PRO A 84 -16.91 4.67 0.74
C PRO A 84 -15.71 4.07 0.00
N GLY A 85 -15.30 2.85 0.39
CA GLY A 85 -14.14 2.16 -0.20
C GLY A 85 -12.84 2.42 0.56
N ALA A 86 -12.91 2.58 1.88
CA ALA A 86 -11.73 2.61 2.73
C ALA A 86 -10.94 1.30 2.60
N ILE A 87 -9.62 1.41 2.57
CA ILE A 87 -8.71 0.26 2.63
C ILE A 87 -8.23 0.14 4.07
N ASP A 88 -8.48 -1.01 4.68
CA ASP A 88 -7.93 -1.40 5.98
C ASP A 88 -7.12 -2.68 5.77
N LYS A 89 -5.85 -2.67 6.18
CA LYS A 89 -4.94 -3.79 6.01
C LYS A 89 -3.87 -3.82 7.10
N VAL A 90 -3.30 -4.99 7.35
CA VAL A 90 -2.03 -5.14 8.06
C VAL A 90 -0.97 -5.48 7.03
N ARG A 91 0.06 -4.63 6.92
CA ARG A 91 1.22 -4.86 6.06
C ARG A 91 2.31 -5.52 6.87
N TYR A 92 2.78 -6.67 6.41
CA TYR A 92 3.93 -7.40 6.92
C TYR A 92 5.13 -7.14 6.00
N LEU A 93 6.27 -6.80 6.59
CA LEU A 93 7.54 -6.73 5.86
C LEU A 93 8.26 -8.07 6.03
N VAL A 94 8.46 -8.79 4.93
CA VAL A 94 8.98 -10.17 4.93
C VAL A 94 10.31 -10.21 4.16
N PRO A 95 11.46 -10.23 4.85
CA PRO A 95 12.75 -10.35 4.20
C PRO A 95 12.94 -11.72 3.54
N VAL A 96 13.24 -11.73 2.24
CA VAL A 96 13.51 -12.94 1.46
C VAL A 96 14.73 -12.71 0.58
N ALA A 97 15.85 -13.35 0.94
CA ALA A 97 17.15 -13.14 0.30
C ALA A 97 17.56 -11.66 0.27
N HIS A 98 17.53 -11.03 -0.90
CA HIS A 98 17.94 -9.63 -1.11
C HIS A 98 16.76 -8.65 -1.16
N HIS A 99 15.53 -9.15 -1.11
CA HIS A 99 14.31 -8.36 -1.24
C HIS A 99 13.53 -8.36 0.07
N VAL A 100 12.71 -7.34 0.25
CA VAL A 100 11.68 -7.32 1.29
C VAL A 100 10.35 -7.31 0.57
N PHE A 101 9.53 -8.31 0.84
CA PHE A 101 8.16 -8.35 0.35
C PHE A 101 7.26 -7.57 1.30
N GLU A 102 6.40 -6.73 0.74
CA GLU A 102 5.28 -6.14 1.46
C GLU A 102 4.06 -7.04 1.30
N VAL A 103 3.70 -7.77 2.36
CA VAL A 103 2.53 -8.66 2.36
C VAL A 103 1.38 -8.00 3.07
N ASP A 104 0.35 -7.63 2.33
CA ASP A 104 -0.85 -6.96 2.81
C ASP A 104 -1.98 -7.96 3.08
N VAL A 105 -2.40 -8.07 4.33
CA VAL A 105 -3.61 -8.81 4.74
C VAL A 105 -4.75 -7.81 4.89
N PHE A 106 -5.74 -7.89 4.01
CA PHE A 106 -6.84 -6.94 3.98
C PHE A 106 -7.99 -7.31 4.92
N ALA A 107 -8.65 -6.29 5.45
CA ALA A 107 -9.83 -6.36 6.31
C ALA A 107 -11.02 -5.60 5.72
N GLY A 108 -12.13 -5.57 6.46
CA GLY A 108 -13.36 -4.88 6.05
C GLY A 108 -13.93 -5.46 4.75
N ASP A 109 -14.25 -4.59 3.80
CA ASP A 109 -14.83 -4.98 2.50
C ASP A 109 -13.91 -5.92 1.68
N ASN A 110 -12.61 -5.93 1.98
CA ASN A 110 -11.61 -6.75 1.30
C ASN A 110 -11.15 -7.95 2.14
N LEU A 111 -11.92 -8.33 3.18
CA LEU A 111 -11.57 -9.44 4.05
C LEU A 111 -11.28 -10.73 3.27
N GLY A 112 -10.14 -11.35 3.55
CA GLY A 112 -9.69 -12.59 2.92
C GLY A 112 -8.78 -12.39 1.71
N LEU A 113 -8.62 -11.16 1.21
CA LEU A 113 -7.61 -10.83 0.22
C LEU A 113 -6.24 -10.70 0.91
N ILE A 114 -5.23 -11.36 0.34
CA ILE A 114 -3.82 -11.20 0.74
C ILE A 114 -2.98 -11.01 -0.52
N ILE A 115 -2.24 -9.90 -0.57
CA ILE A 115 -1.37 -9.53 -1.70
C ILE A 115 0.05 -9.36 -1.19
N ALA A 116 1.03 -9.89 -1.93
CA ALA A 116 2.44 -9.61 -1.74
C ALA A 116 2.97 -8.75 -2.88
N GLU A 117 3.73 -7.71 -2.54
CA GLU A 117 4.40 -6.82 -3.50
C GLU A 117 5.91 -6.89 -3.26
N VAL A 118 6.70 -6.82 -4.34
CA VAL A 118 8.16 -6.69 -4.29
C VAL A 118 8.61 -5.63 -5.29
N GLU A 119 9.39 -4.66 -4.81
CA GLU A 119 10.03 -3.64 -5.63
C GLU A 119 11.32 -4.17 -6.26
N LEU A 120 11.57 -3.79 -7.52
CA LEU A 120 12.70 -4.20 -8.33
C LEU A 120 13.39 -2.98 -8.95
N SER A 121 14.67 -3.11 -9.22
CA SER A 121 15.50 -2.13 -9.94
C SER A 121 15.32 -2.22 -11.46
N SER A 122 14.84 -3.35 -11.98
CA SER A 122 14.54 -3.55 -13.40
C SER A 122 13.49 -4.64 -13.62
N GLU A 123 12.78 -4.62 -14.75
CA GLU A 123 11.77 -5.62 -15.09
C GLU A 123 12.35 -7.05 -15.23
N GLN A 124 13.64 -7.15 -15.58
CA GLN A 124 14.34 -8.44 -15.75
C GLN A 124 15.05 -8.89 -14.47
N GLU A 125 14.93 -8.15 -13.37
CA GLU A 125 15.53 -8.55 -12.10
C GLU A 125 14.89 -9.83 -11.56
N SER A 126 15.74 -10.80 -11.22
CA SER A 126 15.32 -12.03 -10.57
C SER A 126 15.20 -11.83 -9.06
N PHE A 127 14.17 -12.41 -8.46
CA PHE A 127 13.99 -12.47 -7.00
C PHE A 127 13.65 -13.89 -6.57
N ALA A 128 13.88 -14.20 -5.29
CA ALA A 128 13.56 -15.49 -4.72
C ALA A 128 12.04 -15.62 -4.49
N LYS A 129 11.46 -16.77 -4.87
CA LYS A 129 10.05 -17.07 -4.70
C LYS A 129 9.86 -18.00 -3.49
N PRO A 130 9.40 -17.51 -2.33
CA PRO A 130 9.13 -18.35 -1.18
C PRO A 130 7.84 -19.15 -1.39
N ASP A 131 7.68 -20.24 -0.64
CA ASP A 131 6.56 -21.20 -0.82
C ASP A 131 5.17 -20.60 -0.59
N TRP A 132 5.08 -19.51 0.19
CA TRP A 132 3.82 -18.79 0.45
C TRP A 132 3.43 -17.86 -0.71
N LEU A 133 4.35 -17.54 -1.63
CA LEU A 133 4.10 -16.66 -2.76
C LEU A 133 3.33 -17.41 -3.85
N GLY A 134 2.16 -16.89 -4.21
CA GLY A 134 1.24 -17.51 -5.14
C GLY A 134 1.31 -16.97 -6.56
N GLN A 135 0.15 -16.92 -7.21
CA GLN A 135 0.01 -16.46 -8.59
C GLN A 135 0.32 -14.97 -8.72
N GLU A 136 1.08 -14.62 -9.75
CA GLU A 136 1.31 -13.21 -10.11
C GLU A 136 0.06 -12.53 -10.68
N VAL A 137 -0.17 -11.29 -10.25
CA VAL A 137 -1.31 -10.44 -10.62
C VAL A 137 -0.87 -9.00 -10.98
N THR A 138 0.40 -8.81 -11.35
CA THR A 138 0.95 -7.53 -11.87
C THR A 138 0.19 -7.09 -13.14
N GLY A 139 -0.11 -5.80 -13.28
CA GLY A 139 -0.87 -5.24 -14.42
C GLY A 139 -0.54 -3.79 -14.71
#